data_AF-A0A5N3XPU8-F1
#
_entry.id   AF-A0A5N3XPU8-F1
#
_cell.length_a   1.000
_cell.length_b   1.000
_cell.length_c   1.000
_cell.angle_alpha   90.00
_cell.angle_beta   90.00
_cell.angle_gamma   90.00
#
_symmetry.space_group_name_H-M   'P 1'
#
loop_
_entity.id
_entity.type
_entity.pdbx_description
1 polymer ?
#
loop_
_entity_poly.entity_id
_entity_poly.type
_entity_poly.pdbx_seq_one_letter_code
_entity_poly.pdbx_strand_id
1 'polypeptide(L)'
;MGHWQRRSRQPVRGWATPEQHLEDIMKKTSTAGVLCTDSQGLNTGCHRIRSDKHAGVLSILAQQAAKVTPDPTDNPLVYLESDNGNIMIQKHDGITVTVHKMAS
;
A
#
# COMPACT_ATOMS: atom_id res chain seq x y z
N MET A 1 -12.30 -15.69 -5.43
CA MET A 1 -11.83 -15.19 -6.74
C MET A 1 -12.40 -13.80 -6.94
N GLY A 2 -11.62 -12.74 -6.68
CA GLY A 2 -12.03 -11.35 -6.91
C GLY A 2 -11.19 -10.75 -8.03
N HIS A 3 -11.73 -10.72 -9.25
CA HIS A 3 -11.10 -10.05 -10.39
C HIS A 3 -11.38 -8.55 -10.32
N TRP A 4 -10.36 -7.74 -10.04
CA TRP A 4 -10.42 -6.28 -10.26
C TRP A 4 -10.24 -5.99 -11.75
N GLN A 5 -11.27 -6.26 -12.54
CA GLN A 5 -11.27 -5.98 -13.96
C GLN A 5 -11.69 -4.52 -14.19
N ARG A 6 -10.85 -3.75 -14.91
CA ARG A 6 -11.15 -2.42 -15.44
C ARG A 6 -12.56 -2.40 -16.07
N ARG A 7 -13.54 -1.82 -15.38
CA ARG A 7 -14.77 -1.31 -15.99
C ARG A 7 -15.13 0.04 -15.37
N SER A 8 -15.07 1.07 -16.24
CA SER A 8 -15.91 2.26 -16.25
C SER A 8 -16.46 2.78 -14.92
N ARG A 9 -15.90 3.91 -14.50
CA ARG A 9 -16.42 4.92 -13.56
C ARG A 9 -17.93 4.86 -13.30
N GLN A 10 -18.34 4.52 -12.07
CA GLN A 10 -19.31 5.26 -11.26
C GLN A 10 -19.07 4.95 -9.77
N PRO A 11 -18.98 5.94 -8.88
CA PRO A 11 -18.79 5.70 -7.45
C PRO A 11 -20.09 5.22 -6.79
N VAL A 12 -19.99 4.15 -5.99
CA VAL A 12 -21.06 3.69 -5.10
C VAL A 12 -21.16 4.72 -3.97
N ARG A 13 -22.34 5.34 -3.78
CA ARG A 13 -22.52 6.37 -2.74
C ARG A 13 -22.22 5.78 -1.36
N GLY A 14 -21.22 6.32 -0.67
CA GLY A 14 -20.89 5.99 0.72
C GLY A 14 -19.58 5.24 0.93
N TRP A 15 -18.86 4.85 -0.13
CA TRP A 15 -17.51 4.28 -0.02
C TRP A 15 -16.48 5.27 -0.55
N ALA A 16 -15.44 5.55 0.24
CA ALA A 16 -14.29 6.32 -0.24
C ALA A 16 -13.65 5.55 -1.41
N THR A 17 -13.41 6.22 -2.54
CA THR A 17 -12.59 5.61 -3.60
C THR A 17 -11.20 5.32 -3.04
N PRO A 18 -10.45 4.33 -3.57
CA PRO A 18 -9.08 4.10 -3.15
C PRO A 18 -8.28 5.40 -3.09
N GLU A 19 -8.43 6.27 -4.09
CA GLU A 19 -7.80 7.59 -4.17
C GLU A 19 -8.18 8.50 -2.98
N GLN A 20 -9.45 8.55 -2.58
CA GLN A 20 -9.90 9.31 -1.41
C GLN A 20 -9.34 8.74 -0.10
N HIS A 21 -9.22 7.42 0.01
CA HIS A 21 -8.58 6.78 1.17
C HIS A 21 -7.09 7.12 1.23
N LEU A 22 -6.40 7.17 0.08
CA LEU A 22 -5.01 7.63 0.01
C LEU A 22 -4.90 9.11 0.42
N GLU A 23 -5.81 9.97 -0.02
CA GLU A 23 -5.86 11.38 0.39
C GLU A 23 -6.04 11.54 1.91
N ASP A 24 -6.87 10.72 2.54
CA ASP A 24 -7.06 10.75 4.00
C ASP A 24 -5.83 10.27 4.78
N ILE A 25 -5.09 9.28 4.27
CA ILE A 25 -3.79 8.87 4.85
C ILE A 25 -2.77 10.02 4.75
N MET A 26 -2.81 10.79 3.66
CA MET A 26 -1.90 11.92 3.43
C MET A 26 -2.19 13.13 4.33
N LYS A 27 -3.42 13.32 4.82
CA LYS A 27 -3.75 14.40 5.76
C LYS A 27 -3.04 14.28 7.12
N LYS A 28 -2.43 13.13 7.41
CA LYS A 28 -1.55 12.95 8.58
C LYS A 28 -0.21 13.64 8.30
N THR A 29 0.16 14.58 9.15
CA THR A 29 1.13 15.69 8.93
C THR A 29 2.60 15.31 8.65
N SER A 30 2.90 14.04 8.36
CA SER A 30 4.27 13.55 8.11
C SER A 30 4.36 12.54 6.95
N THR A 31 3.25 12.28 6.25
CA THR A 31 3.24 11.35 5.11
C THR A 31 3.84 12.03 3.87
N ALA A 32 4.98 11.54 3.39
CA ALA A 32 5.62 11.98 2.15
C ALA A 32 4.96 11.38 0.90
N GLY A 33 4.41 10.17 0.99
CA GLY A 33 3.70 9.55 -0.13
C GLY A 33 3.17 8.16 0.19
N VAL A 34 2.37 7.64 -0.74
CA VAL A 34 1.68 6.36 -0.62
C VAL A 34 1.69 5.61 -1.96
N LEU A 35 1.80 4.28 -1.91
CA LEU A 35 1.72 3.40 -3.08
C LEU A 35 0.97 2.12 -2.72
N CYS A 36 0.15 1.66 -3.65
CA CYS A 36 -0.59 0.41 -3.58
C CYS A 36 -0.17 -0.50 -4.73
N THR A 37 -0.02 -1.79 -4.45
CA THR A 37 0.33 -2.79 -5.46
C THR A 37 -0.44 -4.08 -5.21
N ASP A 38 -0.75 -4.83 -6.27
CA ASP A 38 -1.31 -6.17 -6.13
C ASP A 38 -0.25 -7.23 -5.77
N SER A 39 -0.67 -8.49 -5.64
CA SER A 39 0.23 -9.61 -5.34
C SER A 39 1.24 -9.94 -6.44
N GLN A 40 1.05 -9.43 -7.65
CA GLN A 40 1.96 -9.60 -8.78
C GLN A 40 2.98 -8.45 -8.88
N GLY A 41 2.90 -7.46 -7.99
CA GLY A 41 3.79 -6.31 -8.01
C GLY A 41 3.39 -5.24 -9.03
N LEU A 42 2.16 -5.27 -9.56
CA LEU A 42 1.65 -4.22 -10.42
C LEU A 42 1.15 -3.05 -9.57
N ASN A 43 1.50 -1.81 -9.95
CA ASN A 43 1.01 -0.61 -9.29
C ASN A 43 -0.50 -0.45 -9.54
N THR A 44 -1.29 -0.36 -8.47
CA THR A 44 -2.74 -0.16 -8.51
C THR A 44 -3.15 1.26 -8.09
N GLY A 45 -2.22 2.05 -7.56
CA GLY A 45 -2.42 3.46 -7.22
C GLY A 45 -1.22 4.04 -6.49
N CYS A 46 -0.88 5.30 -6.76
CA CYS A 46 0.19 5.99 -6.04
C CYS A 46 -0.09 7.48 -5.91
N HIS A 47 0.33 8.07 -4.79
CA HIS A 47 0.26 9.50 -4.53
C HIS A 47 1.58 10.00 -3.93
N ARG A 48 2.21 10.99 -4.57
CA ARG A 48 3.48 11.64 -4.15
C ARG A 48 4.69 10.71 -3.94
N ILE A 49 4.59 9.42 -4.24
CA ILE A 49 5.76 8.54 -4.36
C ILE A 49 6.49 8.80 -5.68
N ARG A 50 7.82 8.88 -5.61
CA ARG A 50 8.69 9.34 -6.71
C ARG A 50 8.79 8.36 -7.88
N SER A 51 8.33 7.12 -7.73
CA SER A 51 8.28 6.12 -8.82
C SER A 51 7.50 4.87 -8.39
N ASP A 52 6.79 4.30 -9.34
CA ASP A 52 6.08 3.03 -9.28
C ASP A 52 6.98 1.79 -9.42
N LYS A 53 8.26 1.97 -9.78
CA LYS A 53 9.25 0.88 -9.91
C LYS A 53 9.44 0.03 -8.65
N HIS A 54 8.98 0.53 -7.50
CA HIS A 54 9.09 -0.15 -6.22
C HIS A 54 7.94 -1.13 -5.96
N ALA A 55 6.87 -1.13 -6.77
CA ALA A 55 5.70 -1.98 -6.55
C ALA A 55 6.05 -3.47 -6.41
N GLY A 56 6.93 -3.97 -7.29
CA GLY A 56 7.43 -5.35 -7.23
C GLY A 56 8.06 -5.70 -5.88
N VAL A 57 9.07 -4.94 -5.44
CA VAL A 57 9.77 -5.23 -4.18
C VAL A 57 8.85 -5.07 -2.96
N LEU A 58 7.97 -4.08 -2.95
CA LEU A 58 7.03 -3.85 -1.85
C LEU A 58 6.05 -5.03 -1.70
N SER A 59 5.53 -5.54 -2.81
CA SER A 59 4.65 -6.72 -2.81
C SER A 59 5.34 -7.98 -2.27
N ILE A 60 6.63 -8.17 -2.59
CA ILE A 60 7.41 -9.34 -2.15
C ILE A 60 7.75 -9.24 -0.67
N LEU A 61 8.11 -8.05 -0.17
CA LEU A 61 8.37 -7.84 1.26
C LEU A 61 7.15 -8.20 2.11
N ALA A 62 5.96 -7.77 1.70
CA ALA A 62 4.73 -8.11 2.41
C ALA A 62 4.40 -9.61 2.35
N GLN A 63 4.62 -10.25 1.18
CA GLN A 63 4.46 -11.70 1.02
C GLN A 63 5.45 -12.53 1.85
N GLN A 64 6.68 -12.04 2.02
CA GLN A 64 7.68 -12.66 2.86
C GLN A 64 7.34 -12.50 4.35
N ALA A 65 6.90 -11.30 4.76
CA ALA A 65 6.50 -11.04 6.13
C ALA A 65 5.33 -11.91 6.58
N ALA A 66 4.33 -12.13 5.72
CA ALA A 66 3.22 -13.02 6.01
C ALA A 66 3.62 -14.47 6.33
N LYS A 67 4.84 -14.91 5.94
CA LYS A 67 5.35 -16.26 6.25
C LYS A 67 5.97 -16.38 7.64
N VAL A 68 6.16 -15.27 8.34
CA VAL A 68 6.75 -15.24 9.69
C VAL A 68 5.74 -15.71 10.75
N THR A 69 4.45 -15.54 10.46
CA THR A 69 3.34 -15.93 11.33
C THR A 69 2.65 -17.19 10.79
N PRO A 70 2.31 -18.18 11.63
CA PRO A 70 1.58 -19.36 11.20
C PRO A 70 0.08 -19.09 10.97
N ASP A 71 -0.44 -17.98 11.51
CA ASP A 71 -1.83 -17.56 11.31
C ASP A 71 -1.97 -16.86 9.94
N PRO A 72 -2.71 -17.44 8.98
CA PRO A 72 -2.87 -16.85 7.66
C PRO A 72 -3.73 -15.57 7.65
N THR A 73 -4.40 -15.25 8.76
CA THR A 73 -5.19 -14.02 8.93
C THR A 73 -4.35 -12.88 9.51
N ASP A 74 -3.21 -13.19 10.10
CA ASP A 74 -2.26 -12.21 10.59
C ASP A 74 -1.54 -11.56 9.39
N ASN A 75 -1.51 -10.23 9.38
CA ASN A 75 -0.93 -9.43 8.30
C ASN A 75 0.15 -8.51 8.89
N PRO A 76 1.39 -9.03 9.05
CA PRO A 76 2.48 -8.28 9.67
C PRO A 76 2.77 -6.97 8.95
N LEU A 77 3.12 -5.96 9.74
CA LEU A 77 3.56 -4.66 9.26
C LEU A 77 5.09 -4.65 9.13
N VAL A 78 5.61 -4.37 7.94
CA VAL A 78 7.06 -4.25 7.70
C VAL A 78 7.45 -2.78 7.80
N TYR A 79 8.49 -2.49 8.59
CA TYR A 79 9.11 -1.19 8.68
C TYR A 79 10.49 -1.23 8.02
N LEU A 80 10.73 -0.30 7.10
CA LEU A 80 12.08 0.04 6.64
C LEU A 80 12.41 1.42 7.18
N GLU A 81 13.41 1.50 8.04
CA GLU A 81 13.80 2.74 8.71
C GLU A 81 15.12 3.25 8.16
N SER A 82 15.21 4.56 7.97
CA SER A 82 16.41 5.25 7.49
C SER A 82 16.43 6.69 7.98
N ASP A 83 17.56 7.36 7.83
CA ASP A 83 17.67 8.80 8.11
C ASP A 83 16.73 9.66 7.26
N ASN A 84 16.26 9.14 6.12
CA ASN A 84 15.31 9.81 5.23
C ASN A 84 13.85 9.64 5.67
N GLY A 85 13.60 8.86 6.72
CA GLY A 85 12.28 8.49 7.19
C GLY A 85 11.99 7.01 7.06
N ASN A 86 10.71 6.68 7.26
CA ASN A 86 10.25 5.31 7.42
C ASN A 86 9.28 4.93 6.29
N ILE A 87 9.44 3.71 5.79
CA ILE A 87 8.49 3.08 4.87
C ILE A 87 7.76 1.98 5.65
N MET A 88 6.44 2.07 5.68
CA MET A 88 5.54 1.11 6.31
C MET A 88 4.84 0.32 5.22
N ILE A 89 4.88 -1.01 5.27
CA ILE A 89 4.34 -1.91 4.25
C ILE A 89 3.41 -2.92 4.91
N GLN A 90 2.17 -2.99 4.46
CA GLN A 90 1.20 -3.99 4.96
C GLN A 90 0.36 -4.55 3.82
N LYS A 91 0.09 -5.86 3.88
CA LYS A 91 -0.84 -6.52 2.98
C LYS A 91 -2.25 -6.54 3.58
N HIS A 92 -3.25 -6.28 2.73
CA HIS A 92 -4.67 -6.39 3.03
C HIS A 92 -5.39 -6.96 1.79
N ASP A 93 -6.01 -8.14 1.91
CA ASP A 93 -6.80 -8.78 0.85
C ASP A 93 -6.15 -8.85 -0.55
N GLY A 94 -4.83 -9.05 -0.60
CA GLY A 94 -4.07 -9.16 -1.85
C GLY A 94 -3.58 -7.83 -2.43
N ILE A 95 -3.90 -6.72 -1.78
CA ILE A 95 -3.29 -5.41 -2.03
C ILE A 95 -2.25 -5.15 -0.95
N THR A 96 -1.06 -4.72 -1.36
CA THR A 96 -0.03 -4.21 -0.47
C THR A 96 -0.10 -2.69 -0.47
N VAL A 97 -0.30 -2.10 0.70
CA VAL A 97 -0.29 -0.65 0.91
C VAL A 97 1.04 -0.26 1.53
N THR A 98 1.66 0.77 0.96
CA THR A 98 2.92 1.33 1.41
C THR A 98 2.75 2.80 1.74
N VAL A 99 3.22 3.20 2.92
CA VAL A 99 3.25 4.59 3.38
C VAL A 99 4.68 5.01 3.60
N HIS A 100 5.13 6.08 2.95
CA HIS A 100 6.41 6.72 3.21
C HIS A 100 6.18 7.93 4.10
N LYS A 101 6.80 7.92 5.29
CA LYS A 101 6.75 8.98 6.28
C LYS A 101 8.13 9.62 6.38
N MET A 102 8.23 10.94 6.25
CA MET A 102 9.52 11.62 6.45
C MET A 102 9.94 11.55 7.92
N ALA A 103 11.25 11.48 8.17
CA ALA A 103 11.80 11.79 9.49
C ALA A 103 11.42 13.25 9.85
N SER A 104 11.06 13.47 11.12
CA SER A 104 10.70 14.80 11.66
C SER A 104 11.93 15.56 12.12
#